data_AF-A0A7X7LNM8-F1
#
_entry.id   AF-A0A7X7LNM8-F1
#
_cell.length_a   1.000
_cell.length_b   1.000
_cell.length_c   1.000
_cell.angle_alpha   90.00
_cell.angle_beta   90.00
_cell.angle_gamma   90.00
#
_symmetry.space_group_name_H-M   'P 1'
#
loop_
_entity.id
_entity.type
_entity.pdbx_description
1 polymer ?
#
loop_
_entity_poly.entity_id
_entity_poly.type
_entity_poly.pdbx_seq_one_letter_code
_entity_poly.pdbx_strand_id
1 'polypeptide(L)'
;VVGAGAVGCETALTLSRIGTIDAETLQFLTVHKVESPEVLYELSTRGSKQITLVEQQAKIGVDIGRSTKWVISMDLPRFGVEVLTGVRVIEIADEGVVVEKDGEKKVVPADTVILAVGSRSNNELQEQIKDLVPEIYLIGDGLKPRKAMDAVHEGYHLGNEI
;
A
#
# COMPACT_ATOMS: atom_id res chain seq x y z
N VAL A 1 -4.12 7.78 1.52
CA VAL A 1 -3.05 6.80 1.84
C VAL A 1 -1.70 7.50 1.69
N VAL A 2 -0.84 7.45 2.72
CA VAL A 2 0.48 8.11 2.73
C VAL A 2 1.59 7.08 2.54
N GLY A 3 2.43 7.29 1.54
CA GLY A 3 3.45 6.35 1.08
C GLY A 3 2.92 5.47 -0.05
N ALA A 4 3.65 5.43 -1.17
CA ALA A 4 3.32 4.67 -2.36
C ALA A 4 4.37 3.60 -2.68
N GLY A 5 4.93 2.96 -1.65
CA GLY A 5 5.57 1.65 -1.79
C GLY A 5 4.56 0.55 -2.11
N ALA A 6 4.99 -0.72 -2.08
CA ALA A 6 4.15 -1.87 -2.37
C ALA A 6 2.88 -1.88 -1.51
N VAL A 7 3.05 -1.76 -0.19
CA VAL A 7 1.95 -1.74 0.79
C VAL A 7 0.96 -0.61 0.50
N GLY A 8 1.47 0.59 0.21
CA GLY A 8 0.62 1.77 -0.03
C GLY A 8 -0.21 1.64 -1.31
N CYS A 9 0.39 1.15 -2.39
CA CYS A 9 -0.30 0.93 -3.66
C CYS A 9 -1.37 -0.15 -3.54
N GLU A 10 -1.05 -1.29 -2.92
CA GLU A 10 -2.01 -2.38 -2.70
C GLU A 10 -3.14 -1.95 -1.77
N THR A 11 -2.83 -1.20 -0.71
CA THR A 11 -3.84 -0.63 0.20
C THR A 11 -4.79 0.29 -0.57
N ALA A 12 -4.27 1.19 -1.39
CA ALA A 12 -5.09 2.10 -2.19
C ALA A 12 -6.01 1.34 -3.16
N LEU A 13 -5.51 0.30 -3.82
CA LEU A 13 -6.30 -0.56 -4.72
C LEU A 13 -7.35 -1.40 -3.99
N THR A 14 -7.03 -1.93 -2.81
CA THR A 14 -7.99 -2.66 -2.00
C THR A 14 -9.15 -1.75 -1.58
N LEU A 15 -8.84 -0.53 -1.14
CA LEU A 15 -9.85 0.43 -0.71
C LEU A 15 -10.70 0.95 -1.87
N SER A 16 -10.11 1.18 -3.05
CA SER A 16 -10.85 1.67 -4.22
C SER A 16 -11.86 0.66 -4.77
N ARG A 17 -11.71 -0.63 -4.43
CA ARG A 17 -12.67 -1.70 -4.77
C ARG A 17 -13.82 -1.82 -3.78
N ILE A 18 -13.76 -1.18 -2.60
CA ILE A 18 -14.85 -1.26 -1.63
C ILE A 18 -16.09 -0.58 -2.19
N GLY A 19 -17.12 -1.37 -2.48
CA GLY A 19 -18.38 -0.91 -3.05
C GLY A 19 -18.50 -1.10 -4.56
N THR A 20 -17.50 -1.69 -5.23
CA THR A 20 -17.70 -2.19 -6.61
C THR A 20 -18.60 -3.42 -6.58
N ILE A 21 -19.31 -3.68 -7.68
CA ILE A 21 -20.11 -4.89 -7.82
C ILE A 21 -19.22 -6.15 -7.90
N ASP A 22 -19.75 -7.29 -7.45
CA ASP A 22 -19.06 -8.57 -7.55
C ASP A 22 -19.30 -9.24 -8.93
N ALA A 23 -18.62 -10.39 -9.13
CA ALA A 23 -18.67 -11.11 -10.40
C ALA A 23 -20.07 -11.66 -10.72
N GLU A 24 -20.84 -12.07 -9.71
CA GLU A 24 -22.20 -12.60 -9.89
C GLU A 24 -23.16 -11.50 -10.30
N THR A 25 -23.10 -10.34 -9.64
CA THR A 25 -23.89 -9.15 -9.98
C THR A 25 -23.54 -8.66 -11.39
N LEU A 26 -22.25 -8.57 -11.73
CA LEU A 26 -21.82 -8.20 -13.08
C LEU A 26 -22.36 -9.18 -14.13
N GLN A 27 -22.29 -10.49 -13.87
CA GLN A 27 -22.82 -11.50 -14.77
C GLN A 27 -24.33 -11.34 -14.95
N PHE A 28 -25.08 -11.18 -13.86
CA PHE A 28 -26.53 -10.99 -13.88
C PHE A 28 -26.91 -9.77 -14.73
N LEU A 29 -26.33 -8.60 -14.45
CA LEU A 29 -26.63 -7.37 -15.18
C LEU A 29 -26.27 -7.48 -16.66
N THR A 30 -25.15 -8.16 -16.98
CA THR A 30 -24.70 -8.37 -18.36
C THR A 30 -25.64 -9.29 -19.15
N VAL A 31 -25.98 -10.46 -18.59
CA VAL A 31 -26.82 -11.47 -19.27
C VAL A 31 -28.23 -10.95 -19.50
N HIS A 32 -28.77 -10.21 -18.54
CA HIS A 32 -30.09 -9.59 -18.66
C HIS A 32 -30.09 -8.25 -19.41
N LYS A 33 -28.91 -7.75 -19.83
CA LYS A 33 -28.73 -6.46 -20.53
C LYS A 33 -29.40 -5.30 -19.79
N VAL A 34 -29.26 -5.28 -18.47
CA VAL A 34 -29.91 -4.28 -17.59
C VAL A 34 -29.29 -2.90 -17.79
N GLU A 35 -27.97 -2.87 -17.99
CA GLU A 35 -27.19 -1.64 -18.13
C GLU A 35 -26.27 -1.70 -19.35
N SER A 36 -25.74 -0.55 -19.77
CA SER A 36 -24.77 -0.48 -20.86
C SER A 36 -23.39 -1.00 -20.43
N PRO A 37 -22.53 -1.46 -21.38
CA PRO A 37 -21.17 -1.89 -21.06
C PRO A 37 -20.35 -0.83 -20.31
N GLU A 38 -20.59 0.45 -20.58
CA GLU A 38 -19.92 1.58 -19.92
C GLU A 38 -20.30 1.69 -18.45
N VAL A 39 -21.59 1.56 -18.13
CA VAL A 39 -22.08 1.56 -16.75
C VAL A 39 -21.58 0.33 -15.99
N LEU A 40 -21.58 -0.85 -16.63
CA LEU A 40 -21.04 -2.08 -16.04
C LEU A 40 -19.54 -1.95 -15.73
N TYR A 41 -18.78 -1.32 -16.62
CA TYR A 41 -17.36 -1.02 -16.38
C TYR A 41 -17.19 -0.05 -15.21
N GLU A 42 -17.99 1.00 -15.13
CA GLU A 42 -17.95 1.96 -14.03
C GLU A 42 -18.25 1.28 -12.69
N LEU A 43 -19.34 0.51 -12.59
CA LEU A 43 -19.72 -0.24 -11.39
C LEU A 43 -18.65 -1.25 -10.95
N SER A 44 -17.87 -1.77 -11.91
CA SER A 44 -16.77 -2.72 -11.64
C SER A 44 -15.46 -2.03 -11.23
N THR A 45 -15.32 -0.74 -11.48
CA THR A 45 -14.05 -0.01 -11.29
C THR A 45 -14.15 1.18 -10.34
N ARG A 46 -15.35 1.64 -9.99
CA ARG A 46 -15.59 2.75 -9.07
C ARG A 46 -16.23 2.23 -7.79
N GLY A 47 -15.45 2.17 -6.72
CA GLY A 47 -15.96 1.91 -5.39
C GLY A 47 -16.68 3.11 -4.78
N SER A 48 -17.14 2.91 -3.55
CA SER A 48 -17.81 3.90 -2.70
C SER A 48 -16.86 4.89 -2.02
N LYS A 49 -15.55 4.78 -2.24
CA LYS A 49 -14.51 5.56 -1.56
C LYS A 49 -13.70 6.37 -2.56
N GLN A 50 -13.41 7.62 -2.20
CA GLN A 50 -12.45 8.46 -2.91
C GLN A 50 -11.07 8.27 -2.28
N ILE A 51 -10.08 7.88 -3.09
CA ILE A 51 -8.76 7.51 -2.60
C ILE A 51 -7.71 8.42 -3.24
N THR A 52 -6.99 9.17 -2.39
CA THR A 52 -5.77 9.87 -2.78
C THR A 52 -4.55 9.17 -2.18
N LEU A 53 -3.60 8.79 -3.03
CA LEU A 53 -2.32 8.19 -2.70
C LEU A 53 -1.21 9.24 -2.80
N VAL A 54 -0.54 9.52 -1.68
CA VAL A 54 0.48 10.57 -1.58
C VAL A 54 1.86 9.96 -1.43
N GLU A 55 2.81 10.42 -2.24
CA GLU A 55 4.20 9.95 -2.26
C GLU A 55 5.17 11.13 -2.34
N GLN A 56 6.18 11.11 -1.46
CA GLN A 56 7.22 12.14 -1.43
C GLN A 56 8.19 11.98 -2.60
N GLN A 57 8.46 10.75 -3.04
CA GLN A 57 9.32 10.47 -4.19
C GLN A 57 8.61 10.81 -5.51
N ALA A 58 9.41 10.95 -6.57
CA ALA A 58 8.89 11.20 -7.91
C ALA A 58 8.18 9.97 -8.53
N LYS A 59 8.43 8.77 -7.99
CA LYS A 59 7.93 7.50 -8.53
C LYS A 59 7.25 6.69 -7.43
N ILE A 60 6.15 6.03 -7.80
CA ILE A 60 5.46 5.05 -6.95
C ILE A 60 6.02 3.64 -7.18
N GLY A 61 5.73 2.72 -6.26
CA GLY A 61 6.01 1.29 -6.35
C GLY A 61 7.48 0.97 -6.60
N VAL A 62 8.40 1.71 -5.98
CA VAL A 62 9.85 1.55 -6.21
C VAL A 62 10.39 0.19 -5.72
N ASP A 63 9.69 -0.39 -4.75
CA ASP A 63 9.95 -1.68 -4.10
C ASP A 63 9.16 -2.86 -4.72
N ILE A 64 8.21 -2.57 -5.61
CA ILE A 64 7.42 -3.57 -6.36
C ILE A 64 8.30 -4.22 -7.44
N GLY A 65 8.12 -5.53 -7.66
CA GLY A 65 8.81 -6.28 -8.71
C GLY A 65 8.59 -5.69 -10.11
N ARG A 66 9.64 -5.70 -10.95
CA ARG A 66 9.60 -5.07 -12.29
C ARG A 66 8.51 -5.64 -13.18
N SER A 67 8.25 -6.95 -13.09
CA SER A 67 7.23 -7.66 -13.89
C SER A 67 5.80 -7.40 -13.42
N THR A 68 5.59 -6.88 -12.21
CA THR A 68 4.25 -6.66 -11.62
C THR A 68 3.91 -5.19 -11.44
N LYS A 69 4.91 -4.32 -11.31
CA LYS A 69 4.74 -2.87 -11.10
C LYS A 69 3.85 -2.20 -12.14
N TRP A 70 3.96 -2.60 -13.41
CA TRP A 70 3.18 -1.99 -14.49
C TRP A 70 1.66 -2.22 -14.32
N VAL A 71 1.26 -3.39 -13.80
CA VAL A 71 -0.16 -3.71 -13.53
C VAL A 71 -0.72 -2.75 -12.49
N ILE A 72 0.00 -2.58 -11.38
CA ILE A 72 -0.39 -1.67 -10.30
C ILE A 72 -0.50 -0.23 -10.80
N SER A 73 0.48 0.24 -11.57
CA SER A 73 0.45 1.59 -12.15
C SER A 73 -0.73 1.83 -13.09
N MET A 74 -1.18 0.79 -13.81
CA MET A 74 -2.37 0.89 -14.68
C MET A 74 -3.68 0.79 -13.90
N ASP A 75 -3.71 -0.03 -12.84
CA ASP A 75 -4.91 -0.27 -12.05
C ASP A 75 -5.26 0.92 -11.17
N LEU A 76 -4.28 1.63 -10.59
CA LEU A 76 -4.54 2.79 -9.74
C LEU A 76 -5.47 3.82 -10.40
N PRO A 77 -5.17 4.38 -11.59
CA PRO A 77 -6.09 5.29 -12.27
C PRO A 77 -7.36 4.60 -12.79
N ARG A 78 -7.27 3.32 -13.20
CA ARG A 78 -8.45 2.53 -13.62
C ARG A 78 -9.50 2.51 -12.52
N PHE A 79 -9.08 2.29 -11.28
CA PHE A 79 -9.94 2.27 -10.09
C PHE A 79 -10.12 3.65 -9.43
N GLY A 80 -9.62 4.73 -10.05
CA GLY A 80 -9.91 6.10 -9.61
C GLY A 80 -9.10 6.56 -8.42
N VAL A 81 -7.97 5.91 -8.18
CA VAL A 81 -7.00 6.39 -7.21
C VAL A 81 -6.29 7.60 -7.80
N GLU A 82 -6.44 8.76 -7.15
CA GLU A 82 -5.63 9.94 -7.44
C GLU A 82 -4.23 9.74 -6.86
N VAL A 83 -3.18 9.97 -7.65
CA VAL A 83 -1.79 9.77 -7.21
C VAL A 83 -1.06 11.10 -7.22
N LEU A 84 -0.56 11.51 -6.05
CA LEU A 84 0.21 12.71 -5.84
C LEU A 84 1.67 12.35 -5.55
N THR A 85 2.56 12.57 -6.51
CA THR A 85 4.02 12.32 -6.36
C THR A 85 4.82 13.63 -6.21
N GLY A 86 6.00 13.52 -5.61
CA GLY A 86 6.83 14.67 -5.27
C GLY A 86 6.17 15.53 -4.18
N VAL A 87 5.31 14.94 -3.35
CA VAL A 87 4.49 15.63 -2.36
C VAL A 87 4.84 15.13 -0.98
N ARG A 88 5.36 16.02 -0.13
CA ARG A 88 5.74 15.70 1.23
C ARG A 88 4.55 15.89 2.17
N VAL A 89 4.19 14.87 2.94
CA VAL A 89 3.24 15.03 4.05
C VAL A 89 3.96 15.70 5.22
N ILE A 90 3.38 16.77 5.76
CA ILE A 90 3.97 17.52 6.87
C ILE A 90 3.17 17.41 8.17
N GLU A 91 1.85 17.23 8.08
CA GLU A 91 0.95 17.19 9.23
C GLU A 91 -0.33 16.44 8.89
N ILE A 92 -0.91 15.78 9.89
CA ILE A 92 -2.28 15.25 9.86
C ILE A 92 -3.11 16.18 10.74
N ALA A 93 -4.04 16.90 10.13
CA ALA A 93 -4.94 17.85 10.76
C ALA A 93 -6.37 17.31 10.79
N ASP A 94 -7.28 18.00 11.48
CA ASP A 94 -8.67 17.58 11.62
C ASP A 94 -9.40 17.53 10.26
N GLU A 95 -9.07 18.45 9.36
CA GLU A 95 -9.66 18.54 8.02
C GLU A 95 -9.00 17.64 6.97
N GLY A 96 -7.91 16.93 7.29
CA GLY A 96 -7.22 16.03 6.37
C GLY A 96 -5.69 16.04 6.53
N VAL A 97 -4.97 15.92 5.41
CA VAL A 97 -3.50 15.84 5.41
C VAL A 97 -2.91 17.11 4.84
N VAL A 98 -2.08 17.81 5.61
CA VAL A 98 -1.33 18.95 5.11
C VAL A 98 -0.11 18.41 4.35
N VAL A 99 0.00 18.81 3.09
CA VAL A 99 1.08 18.41 2.20
C VAL A 99 1.82 19.61 1.65
N GLU A 100 3.08 19.42 1.31
CA GLU A 100 3.96 20.43 0.75
C GLU A 100 4.54 19.94 -0.58
N LYS A 101 4.50 20.82 -1.59
CA LYS A 101 5.13 20.61 -2.89
C LYS A 101 5.71 21.93 -3.36
N ASP A 102 6.98 21.94 -3.75
CA ASP A 102 7.68 23.13 -4.26
C ASP A 102 7.60 24.35 -3.30
N GLY A 103 7.56 24.10 -1.99
CA GLY A 103 7.45 25.12 -0.94
C GLY A 103 6.02 25.60 -0.66
N GLU A 104 5.03 25.18 -1.46
CA GLU A 104 3.62 25.49 -1.26
C GLU A 104 2.95 24.43 -0.41
N LYS A 105 2.23 24.87 0.62
CA LYS A 105 1.44 24.00 1.49
C LYS A 105 -0.03 24.00 1.05
N LYS A 106 -0.63 22.81 1.00
CA LYS A 106 -2.05 22.62 0.74
C LYS A 106 -2.62 21.53 1.63
N VAL A 107 -3.92 21.59 1.88
CA VAL A 107 -4.65 20.52 2.55
C VAL A 107 -5.20 19.56 1.50
N VAL A 108 -4.99 18.27 1.71
CA VAL A 108 -5.71 17.19 1.03
C VAL A 108 -6.81 16.71 1.97
N PRO A 109 -8.09 17.06 1.71
CA PRO A 109 -9.19 16.66 2.58
C PRO A 109 -9.31 15.15 2.67
N ALA A 110 -9.49 14.62 3.87
CA ALA A 110 -9.67 13.18 4.08
C ALA A 110 -10.37 12.88 5.39
N ASP A 111 -11.40 12.02 5.35
CA ASP A 111 -12.05 11.50 6.55
C ASP A 111 -11.20 10.41 7.25
N THR A 112 -10.22 9.84 6.55
CA THR A 112 -9.37 8.76 7.07
C THR A 112 -7.99 8.81 6.45
N VAL A 113 -6.97 8.75 7.31
CA VAL A 113 -5.55 8.74 6.91
C VAL A 113 -4.93 7.40 7.23
N ILE A 114 -4.40 6.73 6.21
CA ILE A 114 -3.70 5.45 6.35
C ILE A 114 -2.22 5.65 6.08
N LEU A 115 -1.38 5.24 7.03
CA LEU A 115 0.07 5.35 6.96
C LEU A 115 0.69 4.05 6.43
N ALA A 116 1.26 4.12 5.23
CA ALA A 116 2.04 3.08 4.57
C ALA A 116 3.47 3.57 4.31
N VAL A 117 4.09 4.15 5.34
CA VAL A 117 5.36 4.89 5.26
C VAL A 117 6.60 4.02 5.54
N GLY A 118 6.46 2.71 5.39
CA GLY A 118 7.49 1.72 5.70
C GLY A 118 7.47 1.25 7.15
N SER A 119 8.40 0.37 7.48
CA SER A 119 8.54 -0.28 8.78
C SER A 119 9.94 -0.06 9.36
N ARG A 120 10.12 -0.42 10.63
CA ARG A 120 11.39 -0.39 11.36
C ARG A 120 11.56 -1.74 12.04
N SER A 121 12.80 -2.20 12.24
CA SER A 121 13.04 -3.43 12.98
C SER A 121 12.44 -3.32 14.39
N ASN A 122 11.82 -4.40 14.86
CA ASN A 122 11.48 -4.56 16.26
C ASN A 122 12.34 -5.67 16.85
N ASN A 123 13.26 -5.29 17.74
CA ASN A 123 14.16 -6.18 18.44
C ASN A 123 14.01 -6.12 19.97
N GLU A 124 12.87 -5.63 20.48
CA GLU A 124 12.63 -5.49 21.93
C GLU A 124 12.86 -6.79 22.69
N LEU A 125 12.37 -7.92 22.15
CA LEU A 125 12.53 -9.22 22.79
C LEU A 125 14.01 -9.64 22.89
N GLN A 126 14.81 -9.38 21.85
CA GLN A 126 16.24 -9.70 21.85
C GLN A 126 16.97 -8.91 22.93
N GLU A 127 16.65 -7.63 23.10
CA GLU A 127 17.23 -6.81 24.17
C GLU A 127 16.86 -7.32 25.57
N GLN A 128 15.65 -7.86 25.76
CA GLN A 128 15.21 -8.40 27.04
C GLN A 128 15.89 -9.71 27.44
N ILE A 129 16.32 -10.53 26.47
CA ILE A 129 16.82 -11.90 26.75
C ILE A 129 18.30 -12.10 26.41
N LYS A 130 19.00 -11.10 25.85
CA LYS A 130 20.41 -11.21 25.43
C LYS A 130 21.39 -11.69 26.50
N ASP A 131 21.09 -11.40 27.76
CA ASP A 131 21.93 -11.80 28.89
C ASP A 131 21.42 -13.09 29.58
N LEU A 132 20.30 -13.67 29.11
CA LEU A 132 19.65 -14.86 29.68
C LEU A 132 19.94 -16.15 28.89
N VAL A 133 20.36 -16.03 27.63
CA VAL A 133 20.64 -17.16 26.75
C VAL A 133 22.04 -17.04 26.16
N PRO A 134 22.71 -18.16 25.83
CA PRO A 134 24.07 -18.11 25.30
C PRO A 134 24.13 -17.51 23.88
N GLU A 135 23.08 -17.67 23.08
CA GLU A 135 23.06 -17.26 21.67
C GLU A 135 21.68 -16.75 21.25
N ILE A 136 21.66 -15.68 20.45
CA ILE A 136 20.45 -15.10 19.82
C ILE A 136 20.78 -14.73 18.38
N TYR A 137 19.86 -15.04 17.48
CA TYR A 137 19.96 -14.66 16.08
C TYR A 137 18.71 -13.89 15.65
N LEU A 138 18.93 -12.75 15.00
CA LEU A 138 17.86 -11.97 14.36
C LEU A 138 17.83 -12.31 12.87
N ILE A 139 16.64 -12.61 12.35
CA ILE A 139 16.39 -12.84 10.92
C ILE A 139 15.18 -12.00 10.47
N GLY A 140 15.05 -11.81 9.16
CA GLY A 140 13.92 -11.09 8.58
C GLY A 140 13.82 -9.66 9.11
N ASP A 141 12.59 -9.22 9.32
CA ASP A 141 12.29 -7.85 9.76
C ASP A 141 12.84 -7.51 11.15
N GLY A 142 13.03 -8.51 12.03
CA GLY A 142 13.67 -8.31 13.33
C GLY A 142 15.12 -7.83 13.22
N LEU A 143 15.83 -8.26 12.18
CA LEU A 143 17.18 -7.77 11.87
C LEU A 143 17.12 -6.47 11.05
N LYS A 144 16.27 -6.40 10.02
CA LYS A 144 16.10 -5.24 9.12
C LYS A 144 14.84 -5.46 8.28
N PRO A 145 13.95 -4.46 8.11
CA PRO A 145 12.83 -4.54 7.18
C PRO A 145 13.24 -5.02 5.79
N ARG A 146 12.61 -6.10 5.30
CA ARG A 146 12.93 -6.72 4.01
C ARG A 146 11.75 -7.48 3.44
N LYS A 147 11.94 -8.20 2.33
CA LYS A 147 10.87 -8.97 1.70
C LYS A 147 10.74 -10.34 2.38
N ALA A 148 9.55 -10.92 2.28
CA ALA A 148 9.29 -12.26 2.80
C ALA A 148 10.31 -13.31 2.30
N MET A 149 10.72 -13.22 1.03
CA MET A 149 11.74 -14.12 0.46
C MET A 149 13.10 -13.98 1.15
N ASP A 150 13.52 -12.76 1.47
CA ASP A 150 14.79 -12.52 2.17
C ASP A 150 14.72 -13.13 3.58
N ALA A 151 13.61 -12.88 4.30
CA ALA A 151 13.38 -13.44 5.63
C ALA A 151 13.36 -14.98 5.63
N VAL A 152 12.73 -15.60 4.64
CA VAL A 152 12.69 -17.07 4.49
C VAL A 152 14.09 -17.62 4.18
N HIS A 153 14.83 -17.00 3.26
CA HIS A 153 16.19 -17.44 2.94
C HIS A 153 17.13 -17.31 4.13
N GLU A 154 17.04 -16.21 4.88
CA GLU A 154 17.84 -16.02 6.11
C GLU A 154 17.54 -17.09 7.15
N GLY A 155 16.26 -17.38 7.40
CA GLY A 155 15.88 -18.45 8.31
C GLY A 155 16.37 -19.82 7.84
N TYR A 156 16.28 -20.10 6.53
CA TYR A 156 16.79 -21.34 5.95
C TYR A 156 18.32 -21.48 6.10
N HIS A 157 19.08 -20.44 5.77
CA HIS A 157 20.54 -20.50 5.84
C HIS A 157 21.01 -20.64 7.30
N LEU A 158 20.49 -19.80 8.19
CA LEU A 158 20.83 -19.87 9.61
C LEU A 158 20.47 -21.24 10.20
N GLY A 159 19.29 -21.78 9.88
CA GLY A 159 18.85 -23.08 10.37
C GLY A 159 19.70 -24.27 9.88
N ASN A 160 20.55 -24.09 8.87
CA ASN A 160 21.51 -25.12 8.42
C ASN A 160 22.91 -24.94 9.02
N GLU A 161 23.18 -23.79 9.65
CA GLU A 161 24.48 -23.47 10.26
C GLU A 161 24.52 -23.77 11.76
N ILE A 162 23.35 -23.84 12.42
CA ILE A 162 23.16 -24.18 13.84
C ILE A 162 22.78 -25.64 14.04
#